data_AF-E9GGS5-F1
#
_entry.id   AF-E9GGS5-F1
#
_cell.length_a   1.000
_cell.length_b   1.000
_cell.length_c   1.000
_cell.angle_alpha   90.00
_cell.angle_beta   90.00
_cell.angle_gamma   90.00
#
_symmetry.space_group_name_H-M   'P 1'
#
loop_
_entity.id
_entity.type
_entity.pdbx_description
1 polymer ?
#
loop_
_entity_poly.entity_id
_entity_poly.type
_entity_poly.pdbx_seq_one_letter_code
_entity_poly.pdbx_strand_id
1 'polypeptide(L)'
;MSSTEKVHDANEAQGLACRTRPAVSRDAKQIESTCNTQETALLGTDLGSTAEEVTHQGRLSHAREDAMSGAKLVHVFDRNADESVTWIMQRKRRPFTAKTTVRTCVSGVQALLRKHAGFEQDLAAVKEQVDAVINEARKLSGLFPFAREHIATRHGETLRAWHDLLENGAQRKDKLNCNKQKRCKLTLTTTAT
;
A
#
# COMPACT_ATOMS: atom_id res chain seq x y z
N MET A 1 118.32 48.21 28.85
CA MET A 1 117.16 48.08 29.77
C MET A 1 116.16 47.19 29.05
N SER A 2 116.13 45.89 29.35
CA SER A 2 115.18 45.25 30.31
C SER A 2 113.77 45.19 29.70
N SER A 3 113.01 44.10 29.65
CA SER A 3 113.14 42.67 29.98
C SER A 3 111.81 41.98 29.56
N THR A 4 111.88 40.69 29.21
CA THR A 4 110.93 39.58 29.51
C THR A 4 109.44 39.63 29.12
N GLU A 5 109.06 38.71 28.21
CA GLU A 5 108.19 37.53 28.41
C GLU A 5 106.80 37.66 29.10
N LYS A 6 105.73 37.23 28.41
CA LYS A 6 104.82 36.15 28.89
C LYS A 6 103.80 35.67 27.84
N VAL A 7 103.52 34.37 27.98
CA VAL A 7 102.67 33.49 27.17
C VAL A 7 101.20 33.58 27.61
N HIS A 8 100.31 33.02 26.77
CA HIS A 8 98.93 32.56 27.02
C HIS A 8 97.80 33.56 26.68
N ASP A 9 97.00 33.24 25.67
CA ASP A 9 95.67 32.67 25.94
C ASP A 9 95.13 31.94 24.71
N ALA A 10 94.74 30.69 24.94
CA ALA A 10 93.95 29.88 24.04
C ALA A 10 92.46 30.12 24.33
N ASN A 11 91.62 29.79 23.35
CA ASN A 11 90.21 29.40 23.50
C ASN A 11 89.15 30.52 23.39
N GLU A 12 88.70 30.80 22.15
CA GLU A 12 87.25 30.89 21.87
C GLU A 12 86.97 30.84 20.36
N ALA A 13 86.92 29.64 19.80
CA ALA A 13 86.35 29.40 18.47
C ALA A 13 85.46 28.14 18.53
N GLN A 14 84.24 28.32 19.02
CA GLN A 14 83.13 27.38 18.84
C GLN A 14 81.95 28.24 18.37
N GLY A 15 81.65 28.32 17.08
CA GLY A 15 81.04 27.20 16.36
C GLY A 15 79.56 27.14 16.71
N LEU A 16 78.76 28.08 16.17
CA LEU A 16 77.30 27.99 16.14
C LEU A 16 76.86 26.83 15.23
N ALA A 17 77.08 25.61 15.69
CA ALA A 17 76.42 24.43 15.14
C ALA A 17 75.02 24.38 15.75
N CYS A 18 74.01 24.70 14.93
CA CYS A 18 72.61 24.50 15.24
C CYS A 18 72.39 23.03 15.63
N ARG A 19 72.33 22.73 16.94
CA ARG A 19 72.00 21.39 17.44
C ARG A 19 70.52 21.16 17.17
N THR A 20 70.18 20.48 16.08
CA THR A 20 68.86 19.88 15.92
C THR A 20 68.59 18.99 17.14
N ARG A 21 67.54 19.29 17.91
CA ARG A 21 67.21 18.60 19.18
C ARG A 21 66.94 17.11 18.91
N PRO A 22 67.72 16.18 19.49
CA PRO A 22 67.49 14.74 19.31
C PRO A 22 66.16 14.25 19.89
N ALA A 23 65.54 14.99 20.83
CA ALA A 23 64.21 14.69 21.36
C ALA A 23 63.11 14.78 20.27
N VAL A 24 63.15 15.81 19.42
CA VAL A 24 62.19 15.98 18.30
C VAL A 24 62.31 14.82 17.30
N SER A 25 63.50 14.25 17.12
CA SER A 25 63.73 13.09 16.26
C SER A 25 63.19 11.77 16.86
N ARG A 26 63.24 11.62 18.20
CA ARG A 26 62.67 10.45 18.88
C ARG A 26 61.14 10.49 18.84
N ASP A 27 60.56 11.65 19.11
CA ASP A 27 59.12 11.85 19.10
C ASP A 27 58.56 11.62 17.69
N ALA A 28 59.26 12.10 16.64
CA ALA A 28 58.88 11.83 15.26
C ALA A 28 58.85 10.33 14.92
N LYS A 29 59.86 9.56 15.34
CA LYS A 29 59.92 8.10 15.11
C LYS A 29 58.83 7.34 15.88
N GLN A 30 58.51 7.78 17.09
CA GLN A 30 57.46 7.16 17.89
C GLN A 30 56.08 7.47 17.31
N ILE A 31 55.86 8.69 16.82
CA ILE A 31 54.64 9.05 16.07
C ILE A 31 54.50 8.16 14.83
N GLU A 32 55.57 8.02 14.04
CA GLU A 32 55.57 7.18 12.84
C GLU A 32 55.25 5.70 13.16
N SER A 33 55.84 5.13 14.22
CA SER A 33 55.53 3.74 14.59
C SER A 33 54.11 3.55 15.12
N THR A 34 53.60 4.51 15.91
CA THR A 34 52.21 4.47 16.40
C THR A 34 51.22 4.64 15.25
N CYS A 35 51.52 5.51 14.28
CA CYS A 35 50.73 5.70 13.07
C CYS A 35 50.70 4.42 12.23
N ASN A 36 51.86 3.81 11.98
CA ASN A 36 51.94 2.56 11.21
C ASN A 36 51.22 1.39 11.92
N THR A 37 51.29 1.33 13.25
CA THR A 37 50.58 0.30 14.05
C THR A 37 49.07 0.51 13.99
N GLN A 38 48.61 1.75 14.10
CA GLN A 38 47.19 2.11 13.96
C GLN A 38 46.68 1.85 12.54
N GLU A 39 47.46 2.19 11.52
CA GLU A 39 47.14 1.94 10.10
C GLU A 39 47.01 0.45 9.81
N THR A 40 47.92 -0.37 10.33
CA THR A 40 47.86 -1.85 10.21
C THR A 40 46.63 -2.43 10.93
N ALA A 41 46.29 -1.91 12.11
CA ALA A 41 45.11 -2.34 12.86
C ALA A 41 43.79 -1.94 12.16
N LEU A 42 43.75 -0.77 11.52
CA LEU A 42 42.59 -0.29 10.75
C LEU A 42 42.44 -1.05 9.42
N LEU A 43 43.53 -1.32 8.71
CA LEU A 43 43.53 -2.16 7.50
C LEU A 43 43.16 -3.62 7.78
N GLY A 44 43.37 -4.10 9.01
CA GLY A 44 42.95 -5.44 9.46
C GLY A 44 41.46 -5.57 9.75
N THR A 45 40.70 -4.47 9.82
CA THR A 45 39.24 -4.52 9.88
C THR A 45 38.68 -4.70 8.48
N ASP A 46 38.08 -5.85 8.19
CA ASP A 46 37.50 -6.14 6.88
C ASP A 46 36.21 -5.32 6.68
N LEU A 47 36.38 -4.12 6.14
CA LEU A 47 35.28 -3.24 5.71
C LEU A 47 34.42 -3.91 4.62
N GLY A 48 34.96 -4.89 3.88
CA GLY A 48 34.22 -5.66 2.87
C GLY A 48 33.08 -6.48 3.48
N SER A 49 33.38 -7.29 4.51
CA SER A 49 32.36 -8.10 5.21
C SER A 49 31.24 -7.24 5.83
N THR A 50 31.55 -6.05 6.34
CA THR A 50 30.53 -5.15 6.91
C THR A 50 29.70 -4.44 5.83
N ALA A 51 30.28 -4.12 4.67
CA ALA A 51 29.55 -3.58 3.52
C ALA A 51 28.59 -4.62 2.92
N GLU A 52 29.01 -5.88 2.82
CA GLU A 52 28.15 -7.00 2.39
C GLU A 52 27.00 -7.24 3.38
N GLU A 53 27.26 -7.19 4.68
CA GLU A 53 26.22 -7.34 5.71
C GLU A 53 25.19 -6.20 5.67
N VAL A 54 25.64 -4.95 5.52
CA VAL A 54 24.75 -3.78 5.40
C VAL A 54 23.91 -3.84 4.12
N THR A 55 24.48 -4.26 2.99
CA THR A 55 23.72 -4.42 1.74
C THR A 55 22.70 -5.57 1.83
N HIS A 56 23.06 -6.68 2.50
CA HIS A 56 22.13 -7.77 2.79
C HIS A 56 20.96 -7.31 3.67
N GLN A 57 21.25 -6.57 4.74
CA GLN A 57 20.23 -5.98 5.61
C GLN A 57 19.30 -5.02 4.84
N GLY A 58 19.87 -4.22 3.92
CA GLY A 58 19.09 -3.36 3.03
C GLY A 58 18.15 -4.13 2.11
N ARG A 59 18.58 -5.26 1.55
CA ARG A 59 17.75 -6.14 0.70
C ARG A 59 16.62 -6.79 1.48
N LEU A 60 16.89 -7.30 2.68
CA LEU A 60 15.86 -7.87 3.56
C LEU A 60 14.83 -6.81 3.97
N SER A 61 15.29 -5.59 4.23
CA SER A 61 14.40 -4.47 4.59
C SER A 61 13.47 -4.09 3.43
N HIS A 62 14.00 -4.00 2.20
CA HIS A 62 13.17 -3.76 1.01
C HIS A 62 12.18 -4.89 0.74
N ALA A 63 12.63 -6.15 0.82
CA ALA A 63 11.72 -7.30 0.63
C ALA A 63 10.59 -7.33 1.67
N ARG A 64 10.89 -6.93 2.91
CA ARG A 64 9.88 -6.78 3.97
C ARG A 64 8.91 -5.64 3.66
N GLU A 65 9.40 -4.51 3.18
CA GLU A 65 8.56 -3.36 2.80
C GLU A 65 7.60 -3.72 1.66
N ASP A 66 8.10 -4.41 0.64
CA ASP A 66 7.30 -4.91 -0.48
C ASP A 66 6.20 -5.89 0.00
N ALA A 67 6.56 -6.81 0.90
CA ALA A 67 5.60 -7.75 1.49
C ALA A 67 4.52 -7.05 2.32
N MET A 68 4.89 -6.05 3.14
CA MET A 68 3.95 -5.26 3.94
C MET A 68 3.04 -4.41 3.04
N SER A 69 3.59 -3.81 1.98
CA SER A 69 2.82 -3.06 0.98
C SER A 69 1.80 -3.96 0.29
N GLY A 70 2.21 -5.16 -0.13
CA GLY A 70 1.31 -6.15 -0.74
C GLY A 70 0.19 -6.60 0.19
N ALA A 71 0.51 -6.92 1.45
CA ALA A 71 -0.49 -7.27 2.45
C ALA A 71 -1.51 -6.14 2.66
N LYS A 72 -1.05 -4.89 2.73
CA LYS A 72 -1.94 -3.72 2.85
C LYS A 72 -2.90 -3.61 1.67
N LEU A 73 -2.45 -3.85 0.44
CA LEU A 73 -3.30 -3.81 -0.75
C LEU A 73 -4.39 -4.88 -0.71
N VAL A 74 -4.05 -6.11 -0.31
CA VAL A 74 -5.02 -7.21 -0.17
C VAL A 74 -6.07 -6.88 0.91
N HIS A 75 -5.66 -6.30 2.04
CA HIS A 75 -6.61 -5.88 3.09
C HIS A 75 -7.55 -4.76 2.63
N VAL A 76 -7.05 -3.80 1.86
CA VAL A 76 -7.90 -2.75 1.27
C VAL A 76 -8.92 -3.36 0.31
N PHE A 77 -8.49 -4.33 -0.51
CA PHE A 77 -9.40 -5.08 -1.38
C PHE A 77 -10.47 -5.83 -0.60
N ASP A 78 -10.12 -6.53 0.47
CA ASP A 78 -11.07 -7.28 1.30
C ASP A 78 -12.17 -6.37 1.85
N ARG A 79 -11.78 -5.20 2.37
CA ARG A 79 -12.72 -4.19 2.85
C ARG A 79 -13.63 -3.70 1.73
N ASN A 80 -13.07 -3.37 0.57
CA ASN A 80 -13.86 -2.90 -0.57
C ASN A 80 -14.86 -3.97 -1.05
N ALA A 81 -14.47 -5.24 -1.01
CA ALA A 81 -15.36 -6.37 -1.31
C ALA A 81 -16.49 -6.50 -0.27
N ASP A 82 -16.16 -6.40 1.03
CA ASP A 82 -17.16 -6.45 2.12
C ASP A 82 -18.15 -5.29 2.06
N GLU A 83 -17.67 -4.08 1.78
CA GLU A 83 -18.51 -2.91 1.60
C GLU A 83 -19.47 -3.10 0.42
N SER A 84 -18.97 -3.66 -0.69
CA SER A 84 -19.77 -3.96 -1.88
C SER A 84 -20.86 -4.99 -1.58
N VAL A 85 -20.50 -6.10 -0.92
CA VAL A 85 -21.45 -7.14 -0.50
C VAL A 85 -22.50 -6.58 0.46
N THR A 86 -22.06 -5.82 1.47
CA THR A 86 -22.95 -5.20 2.45
C THR A 86 -23.93 -4.25 1.79
N TRP A 87 -23.46 -3.42 0.86
CA TRP A 87 -24.30 -2.49 0.11
C TRP A 87 -25.33 -3.20 -0.77
N ILE A 88 -24.92 -4.26 -1.47
CA ILE A 88 -25.80 -5.14 -2.24
C ILE A 88 -26.90 -5.74 -1.35
N MET A 89 -26.53 -6.26 -0.18
CA MET A 89 -27.49 -6.87 0.76
C MET A 89 -28.49 -5.86 1.31
N GLN A 90 -28.03 -4.65 1.65
CA GLN A 90 -28.93 -3.55 2.06
C GLN A 90 -29.92 -3.20 0.95
N ARG A 91 -29.47 -3.19 -0.31
CA ARG A 91 -30.32 -2.91 -1.47
C ARG A 91 -31.37 -4.00 -1.70
N LYS A 92 -30.97 -5.28 -1.57
CA LYS A 92 -31.86 -6.44 -1.64
C LYS A 92 -32.98 -6.38 -0.60
N ARG A 93 -32.66 -5.93 0.63
CA ARG A 93 -33.62 -5.84 1.75
C ARG A 93 -34.71 -4.76 1.57
N ARG A 94 -34.53 -3.78 0.67
CA ARG A 94 -35.55 -2.73 0.48
C ARG A 94 -36.88 -3.34 -0.01
N PRO A 95 -37.98 -3.24 0.75
CA PRO A 95 -39.23 -3.86 0.39
C PRO A 95 -39.84 -3.22 -0.86
N PHE A 96 -40.18 -4.06 -1.84
CA PHE A 96 -40.87 -3.65 -3.06
C PHE A 96 -42.40 -3.81 -2.96
N THR A 97 -42.88 -4.57 -1.98
CA THR A 97 -44.30 -4.95 -1.89
C THR A 97 -45.16 -3.81 -1.35
N ALA A 98 -46.20 -3.44 -2.11
CA ALA A 98 -47.26 -2.55 -1.67
C ALA A 98 -48.57 -3.30 -1.45
N LYS A 99 -49.43 -2.78 -0.57
CA LYS A 99 -50.77 -3.33 -0.28
C LYS A 99 -51.59 -3.45 -1.57
N THR A 100 -52.46 -4.47 -1.65
CA THR A 100 -53.27 -4.79 -2.84
C THR A 100 -54.09 -3.60 -3.35
N THR A 101 -54.58 -2.73 -2.45
CA THR A 101 -55.31 -1.50 -2.79
C THR A 101 -54.43 -0.43 -3.47
N VAL A 102 -53.16 -0.33 -3.09
CA VAL A 102 -52.20 0.59 -3.72
C VAL A 102 -51.80 0.10 -5.11
N ARG A 103 -51.82 -1.21 -5.33
CA ARG A 103 -51.56 -1.82 -6.65
C ARG A 103 -52.65 -1.55 -7.69
N THR A 104 -53.88 -1.25 -7.28
CA THR A 104 -55.00 -0.99 -8.18
C THR A 104 -55.18 0.51 -8.47
N CYS A 105 -54.87 1.40 -7.50
CA CYS A 105 -54.93 2.84 -7.70
C CYS A 105 -53.87 3.36 -8.70
N VAL A 106 -54.26 4.33 -9.56
CA VAL A 106 -53.36 4.96 -10.55
C VAL A 106 -52.13 5.60 -9.87
N SER A 107 -52.35 6.33 -8.79
CA SER A 107 -51.31 6.97 -7.98
C SER A 107 -50.34 5.96 -7.36
N GLY A 108 -50.86 4.82 -6.87
CA GLY A 108 -50.05 3.78 -6.26
C GLY A 108 -49.17 3.04 -7.27
N VAL A 109 -49.69 2.71 -8.45
CA VAL A 109 -48.88 2.12 -9.54
C VAL A 109 -47.79 3.09 -10.01
N GLN A 110 -48.09 4.39 -10.12
CA GLN A 110 -47.10 5.39 -10.52
C GLN A 110 -46.00 5.57 -9.45
N ALA A 111 -46.36 5.50 -8.17
CA ALA A 111 -45.38 5.47 -7.07
C ALA A 111 -44.49 4.22 -7.12
N LEU A 112 -45.04 3.04 -7.45
CA LEU A 112 -44.26 1.81 -7.64
C LEU A 112 -43.29 1.93 -8.82
N LEU A 113 -43.72 2.56 -9.92
CA LEU A 113 -42.87 2.77 -11.09
C LEU A 113 -41.68 3.68 -10.79
N ARG A 114 -41.89 4.79 -10.05
CA ARG A 114 -40.80 5.67 -9.60
C ARG A 114 -39.82 4.93 -8.69
N LYS A 115 -40.33 4.11 -7.76
CA LYS A 115 -39.49 3.26 -6.90
C LYS A 115 -38.67 2.24 -7.70
N HIS A 116 -39.25 1.67 -8.75
CA HIS A 116 -38.54 0.75 -9.63
C HIS A 116 -37.47 1.48 -10.46
N ALA A 117 -37.76 2.66 -11.01
CA ALA A 117 -36.76 3.46 -11.72
C ALA A 117 -35.57 3.83 -10.83
N GLY A 118 -35.81 4.23 -9.57
CA GLY A 118 -34.74 4.44 -8.60
C GLY A 118 -33.97 3.16 -8.29
N PHE A 119 -34.61 1.99 -8.33
CA PHE A 119 -33.92 0.71 -8.19
C PHE A 119 -33.04 0.34 -9.38
N GLU A 120 -33.44 0.65 -10.60
CA GLU A 120 -32.59 0.47 -11.79
C GLU A 120 -31.39 1.41 -11.79
N GLN A 121 -31.56 2.67 -11.34
CA GLN A 121 -30.43 3.59 -11.18
C GLN A 121 -29.44 3.08 -10.12
N ASP A 122 -29.97 2.63 -8.99
CA ASP A 122 -29.13 2.09 -7.91
C ASP A 122 -28.44 0.78 -8.34
N LEU A 123 -29.08 -0.04 -9.18
CA LEU A 123 -28.43 -1.21 -9.82
C LEU A 123 -27.24 -0.79 -10.69
N ALA A 124 -27.36 0.30 -11.46
CA ALA A 124 -26.27 0.79 -12.29
C ALA A 124 -25.06 1.24 -11.44
N ALA A 125 -25.30 1.92 -10.33
CA ALA A 125 -24.25 2.33 -9.40
C ALA A 125 -23.57 1.11 -8.71
N VAL A 126 -24.36 0.11 -8.32
CA VAL A 126 -23.82 -1.14 -7.76
C VAL A 126 -22.98 -1.87 -8.78
N LYS A 127 -23.39 -1.90 -10.06
CA LYS A 127 -22.61 -2.51 -11.14
C LYS A 127 -21.23 -1.87 -11.27
N GLU A 128 -21.15 -0.55 -11.25
CA GLU A 128 -19.87 0.17 -11.31
C GLU A 128 -18.93 -0.21 -10.16
N GLN A 129 -19.47 -0.32 -8.94
CA GLN A 129 -18.69 -0.75 -7.78
C GLN A 129 -18.23 -2.20 -7.90
N VAL A 130 -19.09 -3.11 -8.37
CA VAL A 130 -18.72 -4.51 -8.62
C VAL A 130 -17.62 -4.59 -9.69
N ASP A 131 -17.75 -3.85 -10.79
CA ASP A 131 -16.74 -3.78 -11.85
C ASP A 131 -15.39 -3.25 -11.32
N ALA A 132 -15.41 -2.28 -10.40
CA ALA A 132 -14.20 -1.80 -9.73
C ALA A 132 -13.53 -2.90 -8.89
N VAL A 133 -14.30 -3.66 -8.10
CA VAL A 133 -13.78 -4.79 -7.31
C VAL A 133 -13.22 -5.90 -8.21
N ILE A 134 -13.87 -6.20 -9.34
CA ILE A 134 -13.38 -7.19 -10.32
C ILE A 134 -12.04 -6.76 -10.92
N ASN A 135 -11.93 -5.49 -11.29
CA ASN A 135 -10.69 -4.94 -11.83
C ASN A 135 -9.56 -4.99 -10.82
N GLU A 136 -9.83 -4.68 -9.56
CA GLU A 136 -8.85 -4.75 -8.48
C GLU A 136 -8.43 -6.20 -8.19
N ALA A 137 -9.39 -7.13 -8.11
CA ALA A 137 -9.13 -8.56 -7.93
C ALA A 137 -8.19 -9.11 -9.02
N ARG A 138 -8.40 -8.72 -10.27
CA ARG A 138 -7.57 -9.14 -11.41
C ARG A 138 -6.14 -8.59 -11.30
N LYS A 139 -5.97 -7.32 -10.91
CA LYS A 139 -4.65 -6.72 -10.71
C LYS A 139 -3.90 -7.42 -9.57
N LEU A 140 -4.54 -7.55 -8.40
CA LEU A 140 -3.93 -8.15 -7.22
C LEU A 140 -3.61 -9.64 -7.42
N SER A 141 -4.43 -10.38 -8.18
CA SER A 141 -4.15 -11.78 -8.52
C SER A 141 -2.91 -11.97 -9.40
N GLY A 142 -2.52 -10.94 -10.16
CA GLY A 142 -1.29 -10.92 -10.95
C GLY A 142 -0.07 -10.52 -10.11
N LEU A 143 -0.23 -9.54 -9.22
CA LEU A 143 0.84 -9.03 -8.36
C LEU A 143 1.20 -9.99 -7.22
N PHE A 144 0.21 -10.69 -6.66
CA PHE A 144 0.36 -11.51 -5.45
C PHE A 144 -0.17 -12.93 -5.68
N PRO A 145 0.67 -13.85 -6.24
CA PRO A 145 0.26 -15.23 -6.51
C PRO A 145 -0.21 -15.98 -5.25
N PHE A 146 0.37 -15.70 -4.09
CA PHE A 146 0.01 -16.32 -2.81
C PHE A 146 -1.39 -15.94 -2.32
N ALA A 147 -1.90 -14.77 -2.69
CA ALA A 147 -3.22 -14.29 -2.29
C ALA A 147 -4.31 -14.60 -3.33
N ARG A 148 -3.93 -15.19 -4.48
CA ARG A 148 -4.82 -15.39 -5.63
C ARG A 148 -6.07 -16.20 -5.29
N GLU A 149 -5.94 -17.28 -4.52
CA GLU A 149 -7.07 -18.14 -4.14
C GLU A 149 -8.07 -17.39 -3.24
N HIS A 150 -7.56 -16.65 -2.27
CA HIS A 150 -8.37 -15.79 -1.39
C HIS A 150 -9.09 -14.71 -2.21
N ILE A 151 -8.37 -13.99 -3.06
CA ILE A 151 -8.93 -12.96 -3.95
C ILE A 151 -10.02 -13.54 -4.86
N ALA A 152 -9.79 -14.73 -5.43
CA ALA A 152 -10.76 -15.41 -6.29
C ALA A 152 -12.04 -15.79 -5.53
N THR A 153 -11.91 -16.24 -4.28
CA THR A 153 -13.05 -16.56 -3.40
C THR A 153 -13.90 -15.32 -3.14
N ARG A 154 -13.26 -14.23 -2.68
CA ARG A 154 -13.91 -12.93 -2.39
C ARG A 154 -14.57 -12.31 -3.62
N HIS A 155 -13.91 -12.43 -4.77
CA HIS A 155 -14.46 -12.04 -6.06
C HIS A 155 -15.73 -12.84 -6.41
N GLY A 156 -15.70 -14.18 -6.22
CA GLY A 156 -16.84 -15.05 -6.45
C GLY A 156 -18.05 -14.74 -5.55
N GLU A 157 -17.81 -14.42 -4.28
CA GLU A 157 -18.85 -13.98 -3.34
C GLU A 157 -19.52 -12.68 -3.79
N THR A 158 -18.72 -11.69 -4.20
CA THR A 158 -19.20 -10.41 -4.71
C THR A 158 -20.07 -10.59 -5.95
N LEU A 159 -19.63 -11.42 -6.91
CA LEU A 159 -20.39 -11.75 -8.11
C LEU A 159 -21.71 -12.47 -7.80
N ARG A 160 -21.69 -13.42 -6.85
CA ARG A 160 -22.89 -14.14 -6.43
C ARG A 160 -23.91 -13.18 -5.83
N ALA A 161 -23.47 -12.29 -4.94
CA ALA A 161 -24.34 -11.26 -4.35
C ALA A 161 -24.93 -10.35 -5.44
N TRP A 162 -24.13 -9.98 -6.44
CA TRP A 162 -24.59 -9.19 -7.58
C TRP A 162 -25.66 -9.91 -8.41
N HIS A 163 -25.44 -11.17 -8.78
CA HIS A 163 -26.42 -11.97 -9.53
C HIS A 163 -27.75 -12.11 -8.76
N ASP A 164 -27.67 -12.35 -7.46
CA ASP A 164 -28.84 -12.38 -6.57
C ASP A 164 -29.65 -11.08 -6.59
N LEU A 165 -28.97 -9.93 -6.69
CA LEU A 165 -29.61 -8.62 -6.77
C LEU A 165 -30.28 -8.40 -8.13
N LEU A 166 -29.64 -8.84 -9.22
CA LEU A 166 -30.21 -8.81 -10.57
C LEU A 166 -31.48 -9.66 -10.67
N GLU A 167 -31.45 -10.88 -10.14
CA GLU A 167 -32.61 -11.78 -10.03
C GLU A 167 -33.76 -11.09 -9.27
N ASN A 168 -33.43 -10.43 -8.14
CA ASN A 168 -34.42 -9.67 -7.39
C ASN A 168 -35.03 -8.52 -8.22
N GLY A 169 -34.22 -7.82 -9.01
CA GLY A 169 -34.67 -6.79 -9.93
C GLY A 169 -35.62 -7.30 -11.00
N ALA A 170 -35.27 -8.41 -11.65
CA ALA A 170 -36.11 -9.08 -12.64
C ALA A 170 -37.48 -9.46 -12.04
N GLN A 171 -37.49 -10.08 -10.85
CA GLN A 171 -38.73 -10.42 -10.16
C GLN A 171 -39.60 -9.20 -9.81
N ARG A 172 -38.99 -8.05 -9.49
CA ARG A 172 -39.74 -6.79 -9.26
C ARG A 172 -40.40 -6.30 -10.54
N LYS A 173 -39.68 -6.34 -11.66
CA LYS A 173 -40.17 -5.96 -12.99
C LYS A 173 -41.33 -6.84 -13.44
N ASP A 174 -41.22 -8.15 -13.28
CA ASP A 174 -42.27 -9.10 -13.64
C ASP A 174 -43.53 -8.91 -12.80
N LYS A 175 -43.37 -8.72 -11.48
CA LYS A 175 -44.50 -8.38 -10.60
C LYS A 175 -45.17 -7.08 -11.02
N LEU A 176 -44.41 -6.06 -11.41
CA LEU A 176 -44.96 -4.79 -11.89
C LEU A 176 -45.72 -4.96 -13.22
N ASN A 177 -45.18 -5.73 -14.16
CA ASN A 177 -45.82 -6.01 -15.45
C ASN A 177 -47.11 -6.82 -15.30
N CYS A 178 -47.09 -7.88 -14.47
CA CYS A 178 -48.28 -8.65 -14.13
C CYS A 178 -49.38 -7.76 -13.52
N ASN A 179 -49.01 -6.82 -12.65
CA ASN A 179 -49.96 -5.86 -12.07
C ASN A 179 -50.57 -4.92 -13.11
N LYS A 180 -49.75 -4.37 -14.01
CA LYS A 180 -50.25 -3.54 -15.13
C LYS A 180 -51.22 -4.33 -16.01
N GLN A 181 -50.89 -5.58 -16.33
CA GLN A 181 -51.72 -6.42 -17.20
C GLN A 181 -53.04 -6.85 -16.56
N LYS A 182 -53.03 -7.23 -15.26
CA LYS A 182 -54.25 -7.49 -14.50
C LYS A 182 -55.18 -6.28 -14.48
N ARG A 183 -54.62 -5.07 -14.36
CA ARG A 183 -55.40 -3.85 -14.37
C ARG A 183 -56.01 -3.54 -15.74
N CYS A 184 -55.26 -3.73 -16.81
CA CYS A 184 -55.77 -3.58 -18.19
C CYS A 184 -56.97 -4.51 -18.44
N LYS A 185 -56.90 -5.76 -17.99
CA LYS A 185 -58.03 -6.70 -18.08
C LYS A 185 -59.25 -6.23 -17.28
N LEU A 186 -59.06 -5.78 -16.04
CA LEU A 186 -60.14 -5.25 -15.20
C LEU A 186 -60.81 -4.00 -15.80
N THR A 187 -60.03 -3.07 -16.36
CA THR A 187 -60.59 -1.87 -17.01
C THR A 187 -61.41 -2.23 -18.24
N LEU A 188 -60.98 -3.21 -19.04
CA LEU A 188 -61.72 -3.65 -20.24
C LEU A 188 -63.04 -4.35 -19.87
N THR A 189 -63.07 -5.12 -18.78
CA THR A 189 -64.32 -5.77 -18.32
C THR A 189 -65.32 -4.80 -17.72
N THR A 190 -64.87 -3.75 -17.02
CA THR A 190 -65.77 -2.75 -16.42
C THR A 190 -66.39 -1.79 -17.44
N THR A 191 -65.71 -1.51 -18.55
CA THR A 191 -66.26 -0.64 -19.62
C THR A 191 -67.18 -1.38 -20.60
N ALA A 192 -67.21 -2.72 -20.56
CA ALA A 192 -68.01 -3.55 -21.46
C ALA A 192 -69.36 -3.99 -20.87
N THR A 193 -69.73 -3.49 -19.69
CA THR A 193 -71.03 -3.71 -19.03
C THR A 193 -71.75 -2.37 -18.93
#